data_AF-A0A2V6N469-F1
#
_entry.id   AF-A0A2V6N469-F1
#
_cell.length_a   1.000
_cell.length_b   1.000
_cell.length_c   1.000
_cell.angle_alpha   90.00
_cell.angle_beta   90.00
_cell.angle_gamma   90.00
#
_symmetry.space_group_name_H-M   'P 1'
#
loop_
_entity.id
_entity.type
_entity.pdbx_description
1 polymer ?
#
loop_
_entity_poly.entity_id
_entity_poly.type
_entity_poly.pdbx_seq_one_letter_code
_entity_poly.pdbx_strand_id
1 'polypeptide(L)'
;MRRDYPLIIIVVAGLVSAALVSRWNDMHRQNLSARFAEEQFYLDGPALRRVTLAFNDVAADWYWMRSLQYVGRKIVAYRDAHEGRFDLSNLSSLDLHLLPDLLEICTTLDPKFLDAYYYGALILPDLNANDAVNLLNYGIAANPDQW
;
A
#
# COMPACT_ATOMS: atom_id res chain seq x y z
N MET A 1 38.84 -1.07 23.87
CA MET A 1 38.02 -2.30 23.77
C MET A 1 36.96 -2.47 24.87
N ARG A 2 37.17 -2.10 26.15
CA ARG A 2 36.11 -2.25 27.19
C ARG A 2 35.00 -1.18 27.19
N ARG A 3 35.16 -0.09 26.43
CA ARG A 3 34.25 1.08 26.47
C ARG A 3 33.08 0.98 25.50
N ASP A 4 33.12 0.04 24.56
CA ASP A 4 32.14 -0.07 23.46
C ASP A 4 31.05 -1.11 23.75
N TYR A 5 31.28 -2.00 24.73
CA TYR A 5 30.30 -2.99 25.19
C TYR A 5 28.94 -2.41 25.60
N PRO A 6 28.82 -1.31 26.37
CA PRO A 6 27.51 -0.78 26.71
C PRO A 6 26.73 -0.30 25.49
N LEU A 7 27.42 0.27 24.49
CA LEU A 7 26.80 0.72 23.24
C LEU A 7 26.32 -0.47 22.40
N ILE A 8 27.14 -1.52 22.30
CA ILE A 8 26.77 -2.75 21.59
C ILE A 8 25.56 -3.40 22.27
N ILE A 9 25.53 -3.47 23.60
CA ILE A 9 24.41 -4.03 24.35
C ILE A 9 23.13 -3.24 24.11
N ILE A 10 23.19 -1.90 24.09
CA ILE A 10 22.03 -1.05 23.82
C ILE A 10 21.53 -1.26 22.39
N VAL A 11 22.42 -1.32 21.40
CA VAL A 11 22.04 -1.53 20.00
C VAL A 11 21.42 -2.92 19.81
N VAL A 12 22.02 -3.96 20.39
CA VAL A 12 21.48 -5.32 20.31
C VAL A 12 20.14 -5.43 21.04
N ALA A 13 20.01 -4.83 22.23
CA ALA A 13 18.74 -4.81 22.95
C ALA A 13 17.65 -4.06 22.18
N GLY A 14 18.01 -2.96 21.50
CA GLY A 14 17.11 -2.21 20.62
C GLY A 14 16.64 -3.03 19.43
N LEU A 15 17.56 -3.71 18.74
CA LEU A 15 17.25 -4.57 17.59
C LEU A 15 16.39 -5.78 18.00
N VAL A 16 16.68 -6.41 19.14
CA VAL A 16 15.89 -7.52 19.67
C VAL A 16 14.49 -7.05 20.04
N SER A 17 14.36 -5.90 20.70
CA SER A 17 13.06 -5.31 21.05
C SER A 17 12.25 -4.97 19.80
N ALA A 18 12.88 -4.37 18.78
CA ALA A 18 12.25 -4.08 17.50
C ALA A 18 11.78 -5.37 16.79
N ALA A 19 12.61 -6.43 16.80
CA ALA A 19 12.26 -7.71 16.20
C ALA A 19 11.10 -8.40 16.94
N LEU A 20 11.07 -8.33 18.28
CA LEU A 20 9.98 -8.88 19.09
C LEU A 20 8.67 -8.13 18.86
N VAL A 21 8.71 -6.79 18.81
CA VAL A 21 7.54 -5.96 18.50
C VAL A 21 7.06 -6.23 17.07
N SER A 22 7.97 -6.36 16.10
CA SER A 22 7.61 -6.70 14.71
C SER A 22 6.90 -8.05 14.64
N ARG A 23 7.45 -9.09 15.30
CA ARG A 23 6.84 -10.42 15.35
C ARG A 23 5.49 -10.43 16.05
N TRP A 24 5.38 -9.70 17.16
CA TRP A 24 4.13 -9.59 17.89
C TRP A 24 3.06 -8.91 17.04
N ASN A 25 3.43 -7.84 16.34
CA ASN A 25 2.54 -7.15 15.41
C ASN A 25 2.15 -8.06 14.23
N ASP A 26 3.08 -8.82 13.65
CA ASP A 26 2.78 -9.77 12.57
C ASP A 26 1.78 -10.87 13.00
N MET A 27 1.88 -11.35 14.24
CA MET A 27 0.92 -12.31 14.79
C MET A 27 -0.48 -11.71 15.02
N HIS A 28 -0.56 -10.41 15.36
CA HIS A 28 -1.84 -9.73 15.62
C HIS A 28 -2.38 -8.97 14.39
N ARG A 29 -1.61 -8.88 13.31
CA ARG A 29 -1.96 -8.14 12.08
C ARG A 29 -3.17 -8.71 11.33
N GLN A 30 -3.51 -9.98 11.54
CA GLN A 30 -4.65 -10.62 10.87
C GLN A 30 -5.98 -9.91 11.13
N ASN A 31 -6.13 -9.23 12.28
CA ASN A 31 -7.37 -8.52 12.64
C ASN A 31 -7.26 -6.99 12.56
N LEU A 32 -6.05 -6.45 12.56
CA LEU A 32 -5.82 -5.00 12.55
C LEU A 32 -5.92 -4.44 11.12
N SER A 33 -5.46 -5.14 10.07
CA SER A 33 -5.57 -4.60 8.71
C SER A 33 -7.02 -4.49 8.22
N ALA A 34 -7.92 -5.33 8.72
CA ALA A 34 -9.35 -5.24 8.42
C ALA A 34 -10.01 -4.10 9.19
N ARG A 35 -9.79 -4.02 10.51
CA ARG A 35 -10.35 -2.95 11.36
C ARG A 35 -9.77 -1.56 11.07
N PHE A 36 -8.47 -1.44 10.80
CA PHE A 36 -7.84 -0.16 10.42
C PHE A 36 -8.09 0.21 8.96
N ALA A 37 -8.53 -0.71 8.09
CA ALA A 37 -9.06 -0.34 6.78
C ALA A 37 -10.48 0.25 6.88
N GLU A 38 -11.23 -0.14 7.91
CA GLU A 38 -12.59 0.33 8.18
C GLU A 38 -12.64 1.58 9.09
N GLU A 39 -11.64 1.79 9.96
CA GLU A 39 -11.59 2.91 10.93
C GLU A 39 -10.53 4.00 10.65
N GLN A 40 -9.74 3.91 9.59
CA GLN A 40 -8.81 5.00 9.29
C GLN A 40 -9.52 6.12 8.53
N PHE A 41 -9.73 7.22 9.25
CA PHE A 41 -9.78 8.58 8.73
C PHE A 41 -9.03 8.69 7.40
N TYR A 42 -9.75 8.54 6.28
CA TYR A 42 -9.27 8.93 4.97
C TYR A 42 -9.22 10.46 4.99
N LEU A 43 -8.09 11.00 5.43
CA LEU A 43 -7.75 12.37 5.06
C LEU A 43 -7.59 12.34 3.55
N ASP A 44 -8.38 13.13 2.82
CA ASP A 44 -8.24 13.33 1.38
C ASP A 44 -6.74 13.43 1.00
N GLY A 45 -6.32 12.84 -0.12
CA GLY A 45 -4.91 12.86 -0.56
C GLY A 45 -4.22 14.24 -0.42
N PRO A 46 -4.89 15.36 -0.80
CA PRO A 46 -4.38 16.72 -0.58
C PRO A 46 -4.21 17.15 0.89
N ALA A 47 -5.05 16.64 1.80
CA ALA A 47 -4.87 16.85 3.23
C ALA A 47 -3.68 16.04 3.76
N LEU A 48 -3.54 14.78 3.31
CA LEU A 48 -2.43 13.94 3.72
C LEU A 48 -1.08 14.51 3.26
N ARG A 49 -0.98 14.96 2.00
CA ARG A 49 0.21 15.63 1.46
C ARG A 49 0.64 16.85 2.28
N ARG A 50 -0.32 17.58 2.86
CA ARG A 50 -0.02 18.73 3.74
C ARG A 50 0.52 18.30 5.09
N VAL A 51 0.06 17.16 5.62
CA VAL A 51 0.50 16.62 6.91
C VAL A 51 1.87 15.95 6.80
N THR A 52 2.14 15.24 5.70
CA THR A 52 3.41 14.53 5.48
C THR A 52 4.57 15.47 5.09
N LEU A 53 4.28 16.72 4.75
CA LEU A 53 5.25 17.80 4.48
C LEU A 53 6.34 17.39 3.47
N ALA A 54 7.54 17.05 3.97
CA ALA A 54 8.72 16.69 3.17
C ALA A 54 8.87 15.19 2.93
N PHE A 55 8.01 14.36 3.53
CA PHE A 55 8.07 12.89 3.44
C PHE A 55 6.96 12.32 2.56
N ASN A 56 6.47 13.11 1.58
CA ASN A 56 5.40 12.67 0.69
C ASN A 56 5.82 11.43 -0.09
N ASP A 57 7.05 11.38 -0.60
CA ASP A 57 7.55 10.25 -1.41
C ASP A 57 7.61 8.96 -0.57
N VAL A 58 8.12 9.04 0.66
CA VAL A 58 8.15 7.89 1.59
C VAL A 58 6.73 7.45 1.97
N ALA A 59 5.81 8.41 2.14
CA ALA A 59 4.41 8.08 2.38
C ALA A 59 3.78 7.43 1.13
N ALA A 60 4.10 7.90 -0.08
CA ALA A 60 3.65 7.32 -1.33
C ALA A 60 4.11 5.86 -1.46
N ASP A 61 5.38 5.57 -1.15
CA ASP A 61 5.92 4.20 -1.08
C ASP A 61 5.14 3.31 -0.12
N TRP A 62 4.72 3.86 1.02
CA TRP A 62 3.92 3.12 1.99
C TRP A 62 2.51 2.80 1.47
N TYR A 63 1.84 3.76 0.83
CA TYR A 63 0.53 3.53 0.21
C TYR A 63 0.62 2.57 -0.98
N TRP A 64 1.71 2.63 -1.75
CA TRP A 64 2.03 1.68 -2.81
C TRP A 64 2.14 0.25 -2.26
N MET A 65 2.97 0.04 -1.24
CA MET A 65 3.08 -1.28 -0.61
C MET A 65 1.75 -1.76 -0.04
N ARG A 66 0.92 -0.83 0.48
CA ARG A 66 -0.41 -1.16 1.01
C ARG A 66 -1.38 -1.59 -0.09
N SER A 67 -1.33 -0.97 -1.27
CA SER A 67 -2.19 -1.34 -2.42
C SER A 67 -1.85 -2.75 -2.92
N LEU A 68 -0.56 -3.05 -3.09
CA LEU A 68 -0.08 -4.39 -3.48
C LEU A 68 -0.50 -5.46 -2.46
N GLN A 69 -0.27 -5.19 -1.17
CA GLN A 69 -0.63 -6.13 -0.12
C GLN A 69 -2.15 -6.30 0.03
N TYR A 70 -2.95 -5.26 -0.23
CA TYR A 70 -4.40 -5.35 -0.20
C TYR A 70 -4.92 -6.33 -1.25
N VAL A 71 -4.50 -6.17 -2.50
CA VAL A 71 -4.86 -7.11 -3.58
C VAL A 71 -4.32 -8.51 -3.27
N GLY A 72 -3.06 -8.63 -2.85
CA GLY A 72 -2.45 -9.91 -2.50
C GLY A 72 -3.22 -10.66 -1.39
N ARG A 73 -3.66 -9.97 -0.34
CA ARG A 73 -4.47 -10.58 0.73
C ARG A 73 -5.81 -11.08 0.21
N LYS A 74 -6.45 -10.33 -0.69
CA LYS A 74 -7.74 -10.72 -1.29
C LYS A 74 -7.59 -11.94 -2.18
N ILE A 75 -6.51 -12.03 -2.97
CA ILE A 75 -6.17 -13.23 -3.77
C ILE A 75 -5.97 -14.45 -2.86
N VAL A 76 -5.16 -14.31 -1.79
CA VAL A 76 -4.90 -15.41 -0.85
C VAL A 76 -6.19 -15.86 -0.18
N ALA A 77 -6.98 -14.94 0.36
CA ALA A 77 -8.25 -15.26 1.00
C ALA A 77 -9.24 -15.93 0.04
N TYR A 78 -9.31 -15.49 -1.21
CA TYR A 78 -10.16 -16.11 -2.23
C TYR A 78 -9.73 -17.55 -2.51
N ARG A 79 -8.43 -17.80 -2.71
CA ARG A 79 -7.88 -19.14 -2.94
C ARG A 79 -8.05 -20.07 -1.73
N ASP A 80 -7.95 -19.55 -0.52
CA ASP A 80 -8.15 -20.35 0.68
C ASP A 80 -9.63 -20.74 0.87
N ALA A 81 -10.55 -19.89 0.43
CA ALA A 81 -12.00 -20.15 0.46
C ALA A 81 -12.51 -21.01 -0.73
N HIS A 82 -11.78 -21.04 -1.84
CA HIS A 82 -12.16 -21.76 -3.06
C HIS A 82 -11.05 -22.73 -3.45
N GLU A 83 -11.31 -24.04 -3.40
CA GLU A 83 -10.36 -25.10 -3.81
C GLU A 83 -9.99 -25.10 -5.32
N GLY A 84 -10.46 -24.09 -6.07
CA GLY A 84 -10.22 -23.92 -7.50
C GLY A 84 -8.99 -23.07 -7.84
N ARG A 85 -8.60 -23.09 -9.12
CA ARG A 85 -7.55 -22.20 -9.63
C ARG A 85 -8.11 -20.78 -9.70
N PHE A 86 -7.47 -19.85 -9.00
CA PHE A 86 -7.75 -18.42 -9.18
C PHE A 86 -7.23 -17.97 -10.55
N ASP A 87 -8.10 -17.33 -11.33
CA ASP A 87 -7.73 -16.76 -12.61
C ASP A 87 -7.28 -15.31 -12.42
N LEU A 88 -5.99 -15.06 -12.65
CA LEU A 88 -5.41 -13.71 -12.58
C LEU A 88 -5.91 -12.78 -13.67
N SER A 89 -6.56 -13.32 -14.72
CA SER A 89 -7.14 -12.53 -15.82
C SER A 89 -8.54 -11.98 -15.54
N ASN A 90 -9.14 -12.32 -14.38
CA ASN A 90 -10.41 -11.77 -13.95
C ASN A 90 -10.39 -11.46 -12.45
N LEU A 91 -10.16 -10.19 -12.14
CA LEU A 91 -10.09 -9.68 -10.78
C LEU A 91 -11.47 -9.26 -10.24
N SER A 92 -12.53 -9.26 -11.05
CA SER A 92 -13.88 -8.84 -10.64
C SER A 92 -14.51 -9.72 -9.56
N SER A 93 -13.98 -10.94 -9.37
CA SER A 93 -14.37 -11.85 -8.27
C SER A 93 -13.82 -11.41 -6.91
N LEU A 94 -12.82 -10.53 -6.88
CA LEU A 94 -12.26 -9.98 -5.66
C LEU A 94 -12.96 -8.67 -5.31
N ASP A 95 -13.37 -8.55 -4.05
CA ASP A 95 -13.81 -7.26 -3.51
C ASP A 95 -12.60 -6.34 -3.27
N LEU A 96 -12.32 -5.47 -4.24
CA LEU A 96 -11.18 -4.54 -4.28
C LEU A 96 -11.58 -3.05 -4.18
N HIS A 97 -12.71 -2.72 -3.54
CA HIS A 97 -13.25 -1.35 -3.49
C HIS A 97 -12.28 -0.30 -2.91
N LEU A 98 -11.31 -0.67 -2.07
CA LEU A 98 -10.34 0.28 -1.49
C LEU A 98 -9.16 0.59 -2.42
N LEU A 99 -8.99 -0.18 -3.50
CA LEU A 99 -7.82 -0.07 -4.37
C LEU A 99 -7.73 1.30 -5.07
N PRO A 100 -8.80 1.86 -5.67
CA PRO A 100 -8.76 3.18 -6.29
C PRO A 100 -8.21 4.25 -5.34
N ASP A 101 -8.76 4.34 -4.12
CA ASP A 101 -8.36 5.37 -3.15
C ASP A 101 -6.91 5.21 -2.69
N LEU A 102 -6.43 3.97 -2.52
CA LEU A 102 -5.02 3.72 -2.16
C LEU A 102 -4.07 4.22 -3.25
N LEU A 103 -4.42 4.03 -4.53
CA LEU A 103 -3.64 4.51 -5.66
C LEU A 103 -3.75 6.02 -5.84
N GLU A 104 -4.93 6.60 -5.64
CA GLU A 104 -5.13 8.05 -5.66
C GLU A 104 -4.28 8.74 -4.60
N ILE A 105 -4.27 8.23 -3.37
CA ILE A 105 -3.42 8.79 -2.30
C ILE A 105 -1.94 8.67 -2.65
N CYS A 106 -1.50 7.49 -3.11
CA CYS A 106 -0.12 7.25 -3.51
C CYS A 106 0.34 8.27 -4.58
N THR A 107 -0.43 8.41 -5.65
CA THR A 107 -0.14 9.32 -6.77
C THR A 107 -0.34 10.80 -6.40
N THR A 108 -1.19 11.12 -5.43
CA THR A 108 -1.33 12.50 -4.94
C THR A 108 -0.12 12.93 -4.12
N LEU A 109 0.42 12.01 -3.32
CA LEU A 109 1.62 12.20 -2.51
C LEU A 109 2.85 12.34 -3.41
N ASP A 110 3.06 11.39 -4.33
CA ASP A 110 4.10 11.45 -5.35
C ASP A 110 3.51 11.31 -6.77
N PRO A 111 3.22 12.45 -7.44
CA PRO A 111 2.70 12.43 -8.81
C PRO A 111 3.70 11.88 -9.84
N LYS A 112 4.98 11.74 -9.51
CA LYS A 112 6.01 11.20 -10.42
C LYS A 112 6.14 9.69 -10.32
N PHE A 113 5.41 9.04 -9.41
CA PHE A 113 5.50 7.61 -9.18
C PHE A 113 4.74 6.79 -10.25
N LEU A 114 5.40 6.53 -11.38
CA LEU A 114 4.81 5.87 -12.55
C LEU A 114 4.23 4.47 -12.28
N ASP A 115 4.86 3.67 -11.41
CA ASP A 115 4.44 2.29 -11.16
C ASP A 115 3.00 2.20 -10.61
N ALA A 116 2.59 3.16 -9.79
CA ALA A 116 1.23 3.22 -9.26
C ALA A 116 0.19 3.43 -10.38
N TYR A 117 0.51 4.26 -11.38
CA TYR A 117 -0.33 4.48 -12.55
C TYR A 117 -0.42 3.24 -13.44
N TYR A 118 0.71 2.61 -13.76
CA TYR A 118 0.73 1.40 -14.59
C TYR A 118 0.01 0.23 -13.92
N TYR A 119 0.19 0.07 -12.62
CA TYR A 119 -0.51 -0.93 -11.85
C TYR A 119 -2.02 -0.69 -11.83
N GLY A 120 -2.45 0.55 -11.61
CA GLY A 120 -3.87 0.92 -11.69
C GLY A 120 -4.44 0.69 -13.09
N ALA A 121 -3.69 1.01 -14.14
CA ALA A 121 -4.08 0.77 -15.53
C ALA A 121 -4.29 -0.70 -15.85
N LEU A 122 -3.56 -1.60 -15.19
CA LEU A 122 -3.67 -3.04 -15.36
C LEU A 122 -4.89 -3.62 -14.64
N ILE A 123 -5.18 -3.15 -13.42
CA ILE A 123 -6.12 -3.81 -12.51
C ILE A 123 -7.48 -3.12 -12.46
N LEU A 124 -7.51 -1.79 -12.46
CA LEU A 124 -8.76 -1.05 -12.31
C LEU A 124 -9.76 -1.28 -13.45
N PRO A 125 -9.39 -1.54 -14.72
CA PRO A 125 -10.37 -1.79 -15.78
C PRO A 125 -11.34 -2.95 -15.49
N ASP A 126 -10.87 -4.01 -14.80
CA ASP A 126 -11.68 -5.17 -14.41
C ASP A 126 -12.67 -4.85 -13.28
N LEU A 127 -12.45 -3.76 -12.55
CA LEU A 127 -13.26 -3.31 -11.42
C LEU A 127 -14.20 -2.17 -11.84
N ASN A 128 -13.60 -1.11 -12.36
CA ASN A 128 -14.24 0.10 -12.85
C ASN A 128 -13.31 0.82 -13.84
N ALA A 129 -13.65 0.78 -15.13
CA ALA A 129 -12.90 1.45 -16.18
C ALA A 129 -12.76 2.96 -15.99
N ASN A 130 -13.73 3.63 -15.36
CA ASN A 130 -13.65 5.08 -15.14
C ASN A 130 -12.57 5.45 -14.13
N ASP A 131 -12.39 4.65 -13.08
CA ASP A 131 -11.33 4.89 -12.08
C ASP A 131 -9.95 4.73 -12.71
N ALA A 132 -9.80 3.72 -13.59
CA ALA A 132 -8.58 3.53 -14.37
C ALA A 132 -8.27 4.75 -15.26
N VAL A 133 -9.27 5.24 -16.01
CA VAL A 133 -9.13 6.40 -16.90
C VAL A 133 -8.82 7.67 -16.10
N ASN A 134 -9.48 7.89 -14.97
CA ASN A 134 -9.24 9.06 -14.11
C ASN A 134 -7.81 9.07 -13.57
N LEU A 135 -7.35 7.92 -13.05
CA LEU A 135 -5.98 7.77 -12.54
C LEU A 135 -4.95 7.99 -13.66
N LEU A 136 -5.17 7.41 -14.84
CA LEU A 136 -4.29 7.57 -16.00
C LEU A 136 -4.24 9.02 -16.50
N ASN A 137 -5.39 9.70 -16.60
CA ASN A 137 -5.43 11.11 -16.98
C ASN A 137 -4.67 11.98 -15.99
N TYR A 138 -4.77 11.69 -14.69
CA TYR A 138 -3.97 12.36 -13.67
C TYR A 138 -2.46 12.12 -13.89
N GLY A 139 -2.07 10.87 -14.23
CA GLY A 139 -0.69 10.50 -14.52
C GLY A 139 -0.12 11.15 -15.79
N ILE A 140 -0.91 11.26 -16.86
CA ILE A 140 -0.54 11.95 -18.10
C ILE A 140 -0.32 13.44 -17.84
N ALA A 141 -1.22 14.08 -17.09
CA ALA A 141 -1.07 15.49 -16.72
C ALA A 141 0.16 15.74 -15.84
N ALA A 142 0.46 14.82 -14.92
CA ALA A 142 1.62 14.92 -14.03
C ALA A 142 2.95 14.55 -14.73
N ASN A 143 2.93 13.68 -15.75
CA ASN A 143 4.12 13.08 -16.38
C ASN A 143 4.04 13.05 -17.91
N PRO A 144 3.94 14.18 -18.60
CA PRO A 144 3.66 14.22 -20.05
C PRO A 144 4.70 13.52 -20.92
N ASP A 145 5.95 13.42 -20.47
CA ASP A 145 7.04 12.82 -21.25
C ASP A 145 7.14 11.27 -21.13
N GLN A 146 6.19 10.64 -20.43
CA GLN A 146 6.24 9.20 -20.06
C GLN A 146 5.14 8.35 -20.71
N TRP A 147 4.36 8.92 -21.65
CA TRP A 147 3.20 8.30 -22.31
C TRP A 147 3.26 8.51 -23.82
#